data_AF-A0AAD6XI15-F1
#
_entry.id   AF-A0AAD6XI15-F1
#
_cell.length_a   1.000
_cell.length_b   1.000
_cell.length_c   1.000
_cell.angle_alpha   90.00
_cell.angle_beta   90.00
_cell.angle_gamma   90.00
#
_symmetry.space_group_name_H-M   'P 1'
#
loop_
_entity.id
_entity.type
_entity.pdbx_description
1 polymer ?
#
loop_
_entity_poly.entity_id
_entity_poly.type
_entity_poly.pdbx_seq_one_letter_code
_entity_poly.pdbx_strand_id
1 'polypeptide(L)'
;MLGNEILTDQDRDNIRAFKLVLVSKMPRVAFNHMRYAFNHKLEISSHWAMIHRIAILSHIEPVWYDCCPQSCIAYTAHYANLTHCPISTCKTPRFTDSNKPRRLFCYLPIIPRLQGFFQNSAKIDALLYRHRYKHRAGEISDVFDGQHYRTLRTRKVTVDGKELPHCYFSGQHDVALGVCLDSYLLFDRRRK
;
A
#
# COMPACT_ATOMS: atom_id res chain seq x y z
N MET A 1 3.89 22.66 16.77
CA MET A 1 2.66 23.18 16.14
C MET A 1 3.00 23.73 14.75
N LEU A 2 3.25 22.84 13.77
CA LEU A 2 3.65 23.22 12.40
C LEU A 2 2.74 22.59 11.31
N GLY A 3 1.69 21.85 11.71
CA GLY A 3 0.87 21.07 10.78
C GLY A 3 -0.21 21.86 10.03
N ASN A 4 -0.42 23.13 10.35
CA ASN A 4 -1.53 23.91 9.79
C ASN A 4 -1.20 24.68 8.50
N GLU A 5 0.08 24.78 8.12
CA GLU A 5 0.51 25.57 6.96
C GLU A 5 0.65 24.77 5.65
N ILE A 6 0.44 23.44 5.69
CA ILE A 6 0.62 22.55 4.51
C ILE A 6 -0.69 22.36 3.72
N LEU A 7 -1.85 22.47 4.38
CA LEU A 7 -3.16 22.18 3.77
C LEU A 7 -3.96 23.45 3.54
N THR A 8 -4.40 23.66 2.29
CA THR A 8 -5.33 24.73 1.94
C THR A 8 -6.69 24.50 2.59
N ASP A 9 -7.52 25.55 2.67
CA ASP A 9 -8.90 25.39 3.16
C ASP A 9 -9.72 24.44 2.27
N GLN A 10 -9.50 24.50 0.95
CA GLN A 10 -10.07 23.56 0.00
C GLN A 10 -9.64 22.11 0.29
N ASP A 11 -8.37 21.87 0.65
CA ASP A 11 -7.89 20.54 1.04
C ASP A 11 -8.62 20.05 2.29
N ARG A 12 -8.84 20.91 3.28
CA ARG A 12 -9.56 20.57 4.51
C ARG A 12 -11.03 20.23 4.24
N ASP A 13 -11.69 20.99 3.38
CA ASP A 13 -13.08 20.73 2.99
C ASP A 13 -13.20 19.43 2.18
N ASN A 14 -12.28 19.20 1.23
CA ASN A 14 -12.19 17.95 0.50
C ASN A 14 -11.96 16.74 1.42
N ILE A 15 -11.07 16.85 2.42
CA ILE A 15 -10.82 15.76 3.39
C ILE A 15 -12.09 15.45 4.20
N ARG A 16 -12.80 16.47 4.68
CA ARG A 16 -14.05 16.31 5.43
C ARG A 16 -15.14 15.67 4.55
N ALA A 17 -15.30 16.17 3.33
CA ALA A 17 -16.27 15.67 2.36
C ALA A 17 -15.97 14.21 1.98
N PHE A 18 -14.71 13.85 1.77
CA PHE A 18 -14.29 12.48 1.49
C PHE A 18 -14.62 11.54 2.66
N LYS A 19 -14.32 11.93 3.90
CA LYS A 19 -14.70 11.15 5.10
C LYS A 19 -16.22 10.94 5.15
N LEU A 20 -17.01 11.98 4.89
CA LEU A 20 -18.47 11.89 4.87
C LEU A 20 -18.94 10.89 3.80
N VAL A 21 -18.44 11.00 2.57
CA VAL A 21 -18.77 10.07 1.47
C VAL A 21 -18.46 8.63 1.85
N LEU A 22 -17.28 8.38 2.42
CA LEU A 22 -16.84 7.03 2.82
C LEU A 22 -17.72 6.44 3.94
N VAL A 23 -17.94 7.19 5.02
CA VAL A 23 -18.65 6.70 6.20
C VAL A 23 -20.15 6.53 5.92
N SER A 24 -20.76 7.43 5.16
CA SER A 24 -22.19 7.38 4.82
C SER A 24 -22.51 6.52 3.59
N LYS A 25 -21.48 6.01 2.88
CA LYS A 25 -21.65 5.32 1.58
C LYS A 25 -22.45 6.18 0.58
N MET A 26 -22.18 7.47 0.56
CA MET A 26 -22.94 8.45 -0.22
C MET A 26 -22.87 8.16 -1.73
N PRO A 27 -24.01 8.06 -2.44
CA PRO A 27 -24.01 7.96 -3.89
C PRO A 27 -23.44 9.23 -4.55
N ARG A 28 -22.80 9.07 -5.72
CA ARG A 28 -22.20 10.19 -6.47
C ARG A 28 -23.20 11.32 -6.77
N VAL A 29 -24.46 11.00 -7.04
CA VAL A 29 -25.52 11.99 -7.29
C VAL A 29 -25.77 12.84 -6.05
N ALA A 30 -25.92 12.21 -4.88
CA ALA A 30 -26.10 12.91 -3.60
C ALA A 30 -24.88 13.77 -3.25
N PHE A 31 -23.67 13.26 -3.48
CA PHE A 31 -22.43 14.04 -3.31
C PHE A 31 -22.41 15.28 -4.20
N ASN A 32 -22.79 15.15 -5.47
CA ASN A 32 -22.86 16.28 -6.39
C ASN A 32 -23.91 17.30 -5.93
N HIS A 33 -25.11 16.87 -5.52
CA HIS A 33 -26.13 17.77 -4.99
C HIS A 33 -25.64 18.53 -3.75
N MET A 34 -25.01 17.84 -2.80
CA MET A 34 -24.41 18.45 -1.61
C MET A 34 -23.36 19.48 -2.00
N ARG A 35 -22.42 19.12 -2.87
CA ARG A 35 -21.39 20.03 -3.40
C ARG A 35 -22.00 21.29 -4.01
N TYR A 36 -23.06 21.16 -4.81
CA TYR A 36 -23.73 22.32 -5.42
C TYR A 36 -24.48 23.16 -4.39
N ALA A 37 -25.23 22.55 -3.47
CA ALA A 37 -26.03 23.25 -2.46
C ALA A 37 -25.17 24.08 -1.49
N PHE A 38 -23.97 23.61 -1.18
CA PHE A 38 -23.07 24.26 -0.21
C PHE A 38 -21.89 25.00 -0.85
N ASN A 39 -21.88 25.21 -2.18
CA ASN A 39 -20.76 25.86 -2.88
C ASN A 39 -20.47 27.31 -2.43
N HIS A 40 -21.44 27.96 -1.81
CA HIS A 40 -21.32 29.32 -1.24
C HIS A 40 -20.58 29.35 0.10
N LYS A 41 -20.35 28.18 0.73
CA LYS A 41 -19.69 28.05 2.04
C LYS A 41 -18.50 27.11 2.03
N LEU A 42 -18.53 26.07 1.20
CA LEU A 42 -17.51 25.03 1.15
C LEU A 42 -16.97 24.91 -0.27
N GLU A 43 -15.65 24.87 -0.38
CA GLU A 43 -14.99 24.66 -1.66
C GLU A 43 -14.69 23.17 -1.84
N ILE A 44 -15.68 22.42 -2.29
CA ILE A 44 -15.55 20.97 -2.49
C ILE A 44 -15.29 20.69 -3.97
N SER A 45 -14.24 19.92 -4.26
CA SER A 45 -13.90 19.49 -5.61
C SER A 45 -14.86 18.42 -6.13
N SER A 46 -14.81 18.13 -7.44
CA SER A 46 -15.52 16.96 -7.96
C SER A 46 -15.03 15.68 -7.27
N HIS A 47 -15.85 14.63 -7.25
CA HIS A 47 -15.47 13.37 -6.58
C HIS A 47 -14.13 12.81 -7.07
N TRP A 48 -13.86 12.93 -8.37
CA TRP A 48 -12.60 12.51 -8.98
C TRP A 48 -11.41 13.37 -8.52
N ALA A 49 -11.54 14.70 -8.60
CA ALA A 49 -10.47 15.61 -8.20
C ALA A 49 -10.18 15.53 -6.69
N MET A 50 -11.21 15.37 -5.87
CA MET A 50 -11.11 15.15 -4.43
C MET A 50 -10.31 13.87 -4.11
N ILE A 51 -10.65 12.74 -4.74
CA ILE A 51 -9.91 11.48 -4.53
C ILE A 51 -8.46 11.62 -4.98
N HIS A 52 -8.22 12.22 -6.15
CA HIS A 52 -6.87 12.41 -6.66
C HIS A 52 -6.01 13.28 -5.74
N ARG A 53 -6.57 14.41 -5.27
CA ARG A 53 -5.89 15.30 -4.33
C ARG A 53 -5.57 14.59 -3.01
N ILE A 54 -6.49 13.79 -2.48
CA ILE A 54 -6.26 13.02 -1.25
C ILE A 54 -5.18 11.95 -1.45
N ALA A 55 -5.12 11.30 -2.61
CA ALA A 55 -4.05 10.35 -2.93
C ALA A 55 -2.67 11.01 -2.89
N ILE A 56 -2.54 12.21 -3.47
CA ILE A 56 -1.32 13.03 -3.44
C ILE A 56 -0.96 13.41 -2.00
N LEU A 57 -1.92 13.97 -1.25
CA LEU A 57 -1.71 14.42 0.13
C LEU A 57 -1.33 13.27 1.08
N SER A 58 -1.80 12.06 0.79
CA SER A 58 -1.48 10.87 1.60
C SER A 58 -0.23 10.12 1.11
N HIS A 59 0.37 10.54 -0.01
CA HIS A 59 1.43 9.80 -0.69
C HIS A 59 1.04 8.34 -1.01
N ILE A 60 -0.24 8.08 -1.26
CA ILE A 60 -0.80 6.76 -1.63
C ILE A 60 -1.12 6.77 -3.12
N GLU A 61 -0.22 7.30 -3.94
CA GLU A 61 -0.38 7.30 -5.39
C GLU A 61 -0.20 5.88 -5.93
N PRO A 62 -1.14 5.37 -6.75
CA PRO A 62 -1.01 4.05 -7.34
C PRO A 62 0.17 4.00 -8.31
N VAL A 63 0.99 2.96 -8.20
CA VAL A 63 2.08 2.70 -9.13
C VAL A 63 1.65 1.58 -10.07
N TRP A 64 1.90 1.81 -11.35
CA TRP A 64 1.50 0.93 -12.44
C TRP A 64 2.72 0.24 -13.04
N TYR A 65 2.64 -1.08 -13.17
CA TYR A 65 3.64 -1.89 -13.85
C TYR A 65 3.02 -2.63 -15.02
N ASP A 66 3.75 -2.65 -16.13
CA ASP A 66 3.44 -3.51 -17.25
C ASP A 66 3.67 -4.96 -16.84
N CYS A 67 2.73 -5.83 -17.17
CA CYS A 67 2.83 -7.26 -16.90
C CYS A 67 2.65 -8.07 -18.17
N CYS A 68 3.24 -9.27 -18.19
CA CYS A 68 2.91 -10.26 -19.20
C CYS A 68 1.39 -10.51 -19.17
N PRO A 69 0.69 -10.56 -20.33
CA PRO A 69 -0.74 -10.89 -20.35
C PRO A 69 -1.08 -12.19 -19.64
N GLN A 70 -0.17 -13.16 -19.69
CA GLN A 70 -0.26 -14.46 -19.01
C GLN A 70 0.23 -14.43 -17.54
N SER A 71 0.49 -13.26 -16.97
CA SER A 71 0.98 -13.05 -15.59
C SER A 71 2.32 -13.70 -15.25
N CYS A 72 3.11 -14.12 -16.23
CA CYS A 72 4.38 -14.79 -15.95
C CYS A 72 5.40 -13.88 -15.26
N ILE A 73 5.44 -12.60 -15.64
CA ILE A 73 6.38 -11.61 -15.13
C ILE A 73 5.75 -10.21 -15.08
N ALA A 74 6.33 -9.34 -14.26
CA ALA A 74 6.24 -7.89 -14.42
C ALA A 74 7.46 -7.38 -15.20
N TYR A 75 7.26 -6.44 -16.11
CA TYR A 75 8.33 -5.83 -16.90
C TYR A 75 9.04 -4.73 -16.09
N THR A 76 9.72 -5.15 -15.03
CA THR A 76 10.48 -4.30 -14.11
C THR A 76 11.97 -4.63 -14.15
N ALA A 77 12.82 -3.68 -13.74
CA ALA A 77 14.27 -3.84 -13.62
C ALA A 77 14.89 -4.52 -14.87
N HIS A 78 15.45 -5.73 -14.73
CA HIS A 78 16.03 -6.52 -15.82
C HIS A 78 15.11 -6.81 -17.02
N TYR A 79 13.78 -6.70 -16.86
CA TYR A 79 12.80 -6.94 -17.93
C TYR A 79 12.22 -5.64 -18.50
N ALA A 80 12.66 -4.47 -18.03
CA ALA A 80 12.04 -3.18 -18.35
C ALA A 80 12.03 -2.87 -19.87
N ASN A 81 13.05 -3.31 -20.59
CA ASN A 81 13.22 -3.04 -22.02
C ASN A 81 12.70 -4.17 -22.92
N LEU A 82 12.14 -5.24 -22.34
CA LEU A 82 11.61 -6.36 -23.12
C LEU A 82 10.25 -6.00 -23.72
N THR A 83 10.09 -6.34 -25.00
CA THR A 83 8.84 -6.21 -25.76
C THR A 83 8.02 -7.51 -25.76
N HIS A 84 8.63 -8.63 -25.36
CA HIS A 84 8.03 -9.96 -25.32
C HIS A 84 8.38 -10.64 -24.00
N CYS A 85 7.49 -11.53 -23.54
CA CYS A 85 7.76 -12.34 -22.36
C CYS A 85 9.02 -13.21 -22.59
N PRO A 86 10.03 -13.19 -21.70
CA PRO A 86 11.25 -13.97 -21.87
C PRO A 86 11.02 -15.47 -21.67
N ILE A 87 9.96 -15.87 -20.95
CA ILE A 87 9.62 -17.26 -20.67
C ILE A 87 9.38 -18.02 -21.98
N SER A 88 10.11 -19.13 -22.15
CA SER A 88 10.16 -19.93 -23.39
C SER A 88 8.79 -20.39 -23.87
N THR A 89 7.89 -20.76 -22.94
CA THR A 89 6.54 -21.25 -23.24
C THR A 89 5.50 -20.15 -23.46
N CYS A 90 5.81 -18.89 -23.14
CA CYS A 90 4.84 -17.80 -23.21
C CYS A 90 5.06 -16.89 -24.43
N LYS A 91 6.27 -16.32 -24.56
CA LYS A 91 6.71 -15.39 -25.63
C LYS A 91 5.69 -14.31 -26.06
N THR A 92 4.69 -14.03 -25.22
CA THR A 92 3.55 -13.19 -25.58
C THR A 92 4.04 -11.73 -25.69
N PRO A 93 3.60 -10.98 -26.71
CA PRO A 93 3.98 -9.57 -26.83
C PRO A 93 3.41 -8.76 -25.67
N ARG A 94 4.23 -7.85 -25.14
CA ARG A 94 3.89 -6.92 -24.05
C ARG A 94 2.89 -5.86 -24.51
N PHE A 95 3.06 -5.35 -25.72
CA PHE A 95 2.30 -4.23 -26.26
C PHE A 95 1.25 -4.68 -27.27
N THR A 96 0.19 -3.90 -27.40
CA THR A 96 -0.76 -3.95 -28.52
C THR A 96 -0.13 -3.32 -29.76
N ASP A 97 -0.78 -3.45 -30.92
CA ASP A 97 -0.36 -2.78 -32.15
C ASP A 97 -0.32 -1.25 -32.00
N SER A 98 -1.15 -0.66 -31.13
CA SER A 98 -1.11 0.77 -30.77
C SER A 98 -0.04 1.14 -29.73
N ASN A 99 0.97 0.29 -29.52
CA ASN A 99 2.06 0.47 -28.55
C ASN A 99 1.62 0.72 -27.09
N LYS A 100 0.49 0.15 -26.66
CA LYS A 100 0.01 0.22 -25.28
C LYS A 100 0.27 -1.09 -24.55
N PRO A 101 0.63 -1.08 -23.25
CA PRO A 101 0.77 -2.30 -22.48
C PRO A 101 -0.53 -3.10 -22.47
N ARG A 102 -0.45 -4.40 -22.78
CA ARG A 102 -1.62 -5.29 -22.85
C ARG A 102 -2.18 -5.64 -21.48
N ARG A 103 -1.36 -5.55 -20.43
CA ARG A 103 -1.75 -5.78 -19.05
C ARG A 103 -0.96 -4.87 -18.13
N LEU A 104 -1.69 -4.24 -17.21
CA LEU A 104 -1.13 -3.42 -16.16
C LEU A 104 -1.47 -4.03 -14.80
N PHE A 105 -0.51 -4.01 -13.88
CA PHE A 105 -0.70 -4.27 -12.47
C PHE A 105 -0.60 -2.97 -11.70
N CYS A 106 -1.57 -2.73 -10.83
CA CYS A 106 -1.64 -1.56 -9.98
C CYS A 106 -1.34 -1.98 -8.54
N TYR A 107 -0.40 -1.31 -7.88
CA TYR A 107 -0.19 -1.49 -6.45
C TYR A 107 -0.10 -0.16 -5.73
N LEU A 108 -0.38 -0.20 -4.43
CA LEU A 108 -0.22 0.93 -3.53
C LEU A 108 1.13 0.80 -2.81
N PRO A 109 2.03 1.80 -2.92
CA PRO A 109 3.31 1.79 -2.23
C PRO A 109 3.15 1.58 -0.72
N ILE A 110 3.91 0.64 -0.17
CA ILE A 110 3.88 0.34 1.26
C ILE A 110 4.76 1.30 2.07
N ILE A 111 5.85 1.82 1.48
CA ILE A 111 6.84 2.65 2.18
C ILE A 111 6.20 3.91 2.80
N PRO A 112 5.41 4.72 2.05
CA PRO A 112 4.78 5.92 2.63
C PRO A 112 3.80 5.58 3.76
N ARG A 113 3.13 4.43 3.66
CA ARG A 113 2.21 3.94 4.70
C ARG A 113 2.95 3.58 5.98
N LEU A 114 4.12 2.93 5.85
CA LEU A 114 4.97 2.60 6.99
C LEU A 114 5.51 3.88 7.64
N GLN A 115 5.98 4.85 6.85
CA GLN A 115 6.40 6.16 7.36
C GLN A 115 5.26 6.87 8.12
N GLY A 116 4.02 6.80 7.59
CA GLY A 116 2.84 7.35 8.25
C GLY A 116 2.53 6.73 9.61
N PHE A 117 2.88 5.47 9.87
CA PHE A 117 2.71 4.87 11.20
C PHE A 117 3.58 5.56 12.26
N PHE A 118 4.76 6.06 11.88
CA PHE A 118 5.66 6.80 12.76
C PHE A 118 5.30 8.27 12.93
N GLN A 119 4.26 8.75 12.25
CA GLN A 119 3.74 10.11 12.39
C GLN A 119 2.49 10.18 13.29
N ASN A 120 2.03 9.06 13.84
CA ASN A 120 0.83 8.97 14.66
C ASN A 120 1.15 8.28 16.00
N SER A 121 0.99 9.00 17.11
CA SER A 121 1.33 8.49 18.45
C SER A 121 0.60 7.20 18.81
N ALA A 122 -0.69 7.08 18.49
CA ALA A 122 -1.45 5.86 18.74
C ALA A 122 -0.96 4.67 17.91
N LYS A 123 -0.49 4.92 16.67
CA LYS A 123 0.13 3.87 15.85
C LYS A 123 1.50 3.48 16.36
N ILE A 124 2.32 4.44 16.79
CA ILE A 124 3.62 4.15 17.42
C ILE A 124 3.43 3.26 18.65
N ASP A 125 2.46 3.57 19.52
CA ASP A 125 2.16 2.72 20.67
C ASP A 125 1.69 1.32 20.25
N ALA A 126 0.84 1.20 19.22
CA ALA A 126 0.42 -0.09 18.69
C ALA A 126 1.60 -0.92 18.14
N LEU A 127 2.61 -0.28 17.52
CA LEU A 127 3.81 -0.96 17.02
C LEU A 127 4.64 -1.60 18.14
N LEU A 128 4.49 -1.14 19.39
CA LEU A 128 5.17 -1.74 20.55
C LEU A 128 4.58 -3.11 20.94
N TYR A 129 3.47 -3.54 20.36
CA TYR A 129 2.86 -4.85 20.64
C TYR A 129 3.90 -5.98 20.61
N ARG A 130 4.66 -6.09 19.53
CA ARG A 130 5.73 -7.08 19.36
C ARG A 130 6.81 -6.98 20.43
N HIS A 131 7.22 -5.77 20.78
CA HIS A 131 8.26 -5.53 21.77
C HIS A 131 7.78 -5.89 23.19
N ARG A 132 6.51 -5.62 23.50
CA ARG A 132 5.86 -5.94 24.79
C ARG A 132 5.44 -7.41 24.90
N TYR A 133 5.33 -8.12 23.78
CA TYR A 133 4.92 -9.51 23.73
C TYR A 133 5.89 -10.43 24.49
N LYS A 134 5.36 -11.30 25.34
CA LYS A 134 6.13 -12.25 26.16
C LYS A 134 5.81 -13.68 25.75
N HIS A 135 6.79 -14.33 25.13
CA HIS A 135 6.72 -15.75 24.77
C HIS A 135 6.55 -16.62 26.03
N ARG A 136 5.70 -17.66 25.92
CA ARG A 136 5.53 -18.70 26.92
C ARG A 136 5.98 -20.03 26.35
N ALA A 137 6.88 -20.71 27.05
CA ALA A 137 7.41 -21.99 26.59
C ALA A 137 6.30 -23.04 26.50
N GLY A 138 6.24 -23.75 25.38
CA GLY A 138 5.23 -24.79 25.13
C GLY A 138 3.90 -24.28 24.56
N GLU A 139 3.76 -22.97 24.33
CA GLU A 139 2.55 -22.35 23.76
C GLU A 139 2.88 -21.61 22.46
N ILE A 140 1.98 -21.69 21.48
CA ILE A 140 1.99 -20.87 20.27
C ILE A 140 0.69 -20.08 20.27
N SER A 141 0.76 -18.81 20.66
CA SER A 141 -0.37 -17.87 20.69
C SER A 141 -0.21 -16.71 19.72
N ASP A 142 1.03 -16.46 19.25
CA ASP A 142 1.34 -15.43 18.27
C ASP A 142 2.44 -15.90 17.29
N VAL A 143 2.58 -15.22 16.16
CA VAL A 143 3.67 -15.46 15.20
C VAL A 143 5.06 -15.28 15.83
N PHE A 144 5.16 -14.48 16.89
CA PHE A 144 6.42 -14.26 17.62
C PHE A 144 6.87 -15.46 18.47
N ASP A 145 6.02 -16.46 18.69
CA ASP A 145 6.41 -17.72 19.35
C ASP A 145 7.18 -18.65 18.40
N GLY A 146 7.06 -18.43 17.10
CA GLY A 146 7.65 -19.28 16.07
C GLY A 146 9.18 -19.37 16.21
N GLN A 147 9.71 -20.60 16.09
CA GLN A 147 11.15 -20.88 16.19
C GLN A 147 11.97 -20.04 15.21
N HIS A 148 11.46 -19.81 14.00
CA HIS A 148 12.11 -18.97 13.00
C HIS A 148 12.27 -17.51 13.49
N TYR A 149 11.19 -16.89 13.98
CA TYR A 149 11.23 -15.53 14.50
C TYR A 149 12.21 -15.40 15.67
N ARG A 150 12.18 -16.35 16.61
CA ARG A 150 13.09 -16.39 17.77
C ARG A 150 14.55 -16.55 17.36
N THR A 151 14.82 -17.33 16.31
CA THR A 151 16.16 -17.50 15.74
C THR A 151 16.64 -16.22 15.07
N LEU A 152 15.77 -15.48 14.37
CA LEU A 152 16.15 -14.19 13.77
C LEU A 152 16.59 -13.17 14.82
N ARG A 153 15.95 -13.13 16.00
CA ARG A 153 16.32 -12.21 17.09
C ARG A 153 17.76 -12.37 17.60
N THR A 154 18.38 -13.54 17.39
CA THR A 154 19.78 -13.79 17.79
C THR A 154 20.76 -13.60 16.63
N ARG A 155 20.28 -13.33 15.42
CA ARG A 155 21.11 -13.14 14.22
C ARG A 155 21.24 -11.67 13.88
N LYS A 156 22.44 -11.28 13.44
CA LYS A 156 22.70 -9.96 12.87
C LYS A 156 22.02 -9.78 11.52
N VAL A 157 21.60 -8.56 11.23
CA VAL A 157 20.99 -8.21 9.95
C VAL A 157 22.06 -8.24 8.85
N THR A 158 21.74 -8.83 7.70
CA THR A 158 22.61 -8.84 6.52
C THR A 158 21.90 -8.17 5.36
N VAL A 159 22.50 -7.14 4.77
CA VAL A 159 21.98 -6.43 3.59
C VAL A 159 23.06 -6.44 2.52
N ASP A 160 22.73 -6.94 1.33
CA ASP A 160 23.66 -7.05 0.20
C ASP A 160 25.02 -7.69 0.56
N GLY A 161 24.97 -8.74 1.39
CA GLY A 161 26.15 -9.48 1.87
C GLY A 161 26.94 -8.79 3.00
N LYS A 162 26.54 -7.60 3.46
CA LYS A 162 27.19 -6.88 4.56
C LYS A 162 26.41 -7.07 5.86
N GLU A 163 27.11 -7.46 6.92
CA GLU A 163 26.55 -7.61 8.26
C GLU A 163 26.46 -6.26 8.98
N LEU A 164 25.30 -5.96 9.57
CA LEU A 164 25.04 -4.76 10.35
C LEU A 164 25.32 -4.98 11.85
N PRO A 165 25.57 -3.93 12.64
CA PRO A 165 25.94 -4.07 14.06
C PRO A 165 24.80 -4.50 14.99
N HIS A 166 23.58 -4.70 14.47
CA HIS A 166 22.39 -5.03 15.26
C HIS A 166 21.71 -6.32 14.77
N CYS A 167 20.98 -6.97 15.68
CA CYS A 167 20.18 -8.16 15.38
C CYS A 167 18.82 -7.80 14.78
N TYR A 168 18.22 -8.75 14.05
CA TYR A 168 16.84 -8.58 13.59
C TYR A 168 15.89 -8.33 14.76
N PHE A 169 14.96 -7.38 14.60
CA PHE A 169 13.92 -7.06 15.59
C PHE A 169 14.45 -6.53 16.94
N SER A 170 15.67 -5.98 16.96
CA SER A 170 16.31 -5.39 18.14
C SER A 170 15.73 -4.01 18.50
N GLY A 171 15.21 -3.26 17.53
CA GLY A 171 14.54 -1.99 17.75
C GLY A 171 13.12 -2.18 18.25
N GLN A 172 12.69 -1.38 19.25
CA GLN A 172 11.35 -1.51 19.84
C GLN A 172 10.19 -1.30 18.84
N HIS A 173 10.43 -0.55 17.76
CA HIS A 173 9.44 -0.29 16.71
C HIS A 173 9.72 -1.08 15.42
N ASP A 174 10.60 -2.09 15.46
CA ASP A 174 10.84 -2.94 14.30
C ASP A 174 9.57 -3.67 13.89
N VAL A 175 9.26 -3.62 12.60
CA VAL A 175 8.04 -4.19 12.02
C VAL A 175 8.35 -5.52 11.36
N ALA A 176 7.60 -6.56 11.70
CA ALA A 176 7.60 -7.83 10.98
C ALA A 176 6.45 -7.84 9.96
N LEU A 177 6.75 -8.04 8.68
CA LEU A 177 5.75 -8.15 7.61
C LEU A 177 5.62 -9.61 7.17
N GLY A 178 4.43 -10.17 7.32
CA GLY A 178 4.07 -11.47 6.75
C GLY A 178 3.46 -11.28 5.37
N VAL A 179 3.94 -12.04 4.39
CA VAL A 179 3.39 -12.05 3.03
C VAL A 179 2.89 -13.45 2.71
N CYS A 180 1.62 -13.58 2.35
CA CYS A 180 1.05 -14.81 1.80
C CYS A 180 0.87 -14.60 0.29
N LEU A 181 1.62 -15.35 -0.51
CA LEU A 181 1.60 -15.23 -1.98
C LEU A 181 0.73 -16.29 -2.65
N ASP A 182 0.18 -17.23 -1.88
CA ASP A 182 -0.75 -18.24 -2.37
C ASP A 182 -2.20 -17.80 -2.14
N SER A 183 -2.62 -16.81 -2.93
CA SER A 183 -4.03 -16.49 -3.06
C SER A 183 -4.62 -17.29 -4.21
N TYR A 184 -5.23 -18.43 -3.91
CA TYR A 184 -6.07 -19.14 -4.88
C TYR A 184 -7.29 -18.26 -5.20
N LEU A 185 -7.54 -18.03 -6.50
CA LEU A 185 -8.82 -17.47 -6.96
C LEU A 185 -9.89 -18.54 -6.73
N LEU A 186 -10.54 -18.52 -5.56
CA LEU A 186 -11.65 -19.42 -5.23
C LEU A 186 -12.86 -19.24 -6.17
N PHE A 187 -12.90 -18.13 -6.92
CA PHE A 187 -13.95 -17.88 -7.89
C PHE A 187 -13.34 -17.41 -9.19
N ASP A 188 -13.58 -18.19 -10.23
CA ASP A 188 -13.35 -17.83 -11.63
C ASP A 188 -14.39 -16.77 -12.07
N ARG A 189 -14.46 -15.64 -11.35
CA ARG A 189 -15.33 -14.52 -11.72
C ARG A 189 -14.66 -13.75 -12.84
N ARG A 190 -14.91 -14.20 -14.07
CA ARG A 190 -14.86 -13.31 -15.24
C ARG A 190 -15.84 -12.17 -14.97
N ARG A 191 -15.33 -10.94 -14.83
CA ARG A 191 -16.19 -9.76 -14.97
C ARG A 191 -16.75 -9.82 -16.40
N LYS A 192 -18.07 -10.00 -16.52
CA LYS A 192 -18.79 -9.71 -17.76
C LYS A 192 -18.73 -8.21 -18.03
#